data_AF-A0A8T2S7B0-F1
#
_entry.id   AF-A0A8T2S7B0-F1
#
_cell.length_a   1.000
_cell.length_b   1.000
_cell.length_c   1.000
_cell.angle_alpha   90.00
_cell.angle_beta   90.00
_cell.angle_gamma   90.00
#
_symmetry.space_group_name_H-M   'P 1'
#
loop_
_entity.id
_entity.type
_entity.pdbx_description
1 polymer ?
#
loop_
_entity_poly.entity_id
_entity_poly.type
_entity_poly.pdbx_seq_one_letter_code
_entity_poly.pdbx_strand_id
1 'polypeptide(L)'
;MSLSIYLSIYLSIYLSIYLSIYLSIYLSIYLSIYLSIYLSIYLSIYLSIYLSIYLSIYLSIYLSIYLSIYLSIYLSIYLSIYLSIYLSIYLSIYLSIYLSIHLSIYLSIYLSIYLSIYLSIYLSIYLSSYLSIYLSIYRSIYLSIYLFESLSVLKKD
;
A
#
# COMPACT_ATOMS: atom_id res chain seq x y z
N MET A 1 59.29 -75.56 55.96
CA MET A 1 58.19 -74.77 55.36
C MET A 1 57.53 -75.70 54.33
N SER A 2 56.30 -76.15 54.58
CA SER A 2 55.68 -77.23 53.81
C SER A 2 55.35 -76.79 52.38
N LEU A 3 55.44 -77.71 51.41
CA LEU A 3 55.08 -77.52 49.99
C LEU A 3 53.71 -76.84 49.83
N SER A 4 52.77 -77.13 50.73
CA SER A 4 51.46 -76.50 50.80
C SER A 4 51.50 -74.98 51.00
N ILE A 5 52.40 -74.46 51.83
CA ILE A 5 52.53 -73.03 52.12
C ILE A 5 53.14 -72.32 50.90
N TYR A 6 54.12 -72.93 50.24
CA TYR A 6 54.69 -72.37 49.01
C TYR A 6 53.66 -72.30 47.89
N LEU A 7 52.91 -73.39 47.67
CA LEU A 7 51.87 -73.45 46.65
C LEU A 7 50.74 -72.46 46.93
N SER A 8 50.30 -72.32 48.19
CA SER A 8 49.25 -71.36 48.56
C SER A 8 49.70 -69.92 48.35
N ILE A 9 50.94 -69.58 48.72
CA ILE A 9 51.49 -68.24 48.52
C ILE A 9 51.62 -67.94 47.02
N TYR A 10 52.22 -68.85 46.25
CA TYR A 10 52.36 -68.67 44.81
C TYR A 10 51.01 -68.51 44.10
N LEU A 11 50.04 -69.37 44.40
CA LEU A 11 48.71 -69.31 43.80
C LEU A 11 47.98 -68.03 44.21
N SER A 12 48.06 -67.62 45.48
CA SER A 12 47.41 -66.39 45.95
C SER A 12 48.00 -65.13 45.30
N ILE A 13 49.32 -65.06 45.14
CA ILE A 13 50.00 -63.94 44.50
C ILE A 13 49.69 -63.92 43.00
N TYR A 14 49.82 -65.07 42.33
CA TYR A 14 49.52 -65.17 40.90
C TYR A 14 48.06 -64.80 40.60
N LEU A 15 47.11 -65.36 41.35
CA LEU A 15 45.70 -65.09 41.15
C LEU A 15 45.35 -63.65 41.50
N SER A 16 45.86 -63.09 42.60
CA SER A 16 45.58 -61.69 42.96
C SER A 16 46.16 -60.70 41.95
N ILE A 17 47.39 -60.91 41.47
CA ILE A 17 48.02 -60.05 40.47
C ILE A 17 47.31 -60.21 39.12
N TYR A 18 47.07 -61.43 38.66
CA TYR A 18 46.41 -61.67 37.38
C TYR A 18 44.99 -61.09 37.38
N LEU A 19 44.20 -61.37 38.42
CA LEU A 19 42.83 -60.90 38.52
C LEU A 19 42.79 -59.37 38.68
N SER A 20 43.64 -58.77 39.52
CA SER A 20 43.65 -57.32 39.69
C SER A 20 44.07 -56.57 38.43
N ILE A 21 45.11 -57.04 37.73
CA ILE A 21 45.58 -56.42 36.49
C ILE A 21 44.56 -56.63 35.37
N TYR A 22 44.09 -57.87 35.17
CA TYR A 22 43.12 -58.16 34.12
C TYR A 22 41.83 -57.39 34.34
N LEU A 23 41.27 -57.42 35.56
CA LEU A 23 40.01 -56.74 35.85
C LEU A 23 40.18 -55.23 35.78
N SER A 24 41.26 -54.65 36.33
CA SER A 24 41.46 -53.19 36.28
C SER A 24 41.69 -52.68 34.86
N ILE A 25 42.52 -53.36 34.06
CA ILE A 25 42.82 -52.94 32.70
C ILE A 25 41.61 -53.17 31.80
N TYR A 26 41.01 -54.36 31.85
CA TYR A 26 39.85 -54.67 31.02
C TYR A 26 38.67 -53.74 31.35
N LEU A 27 38.35 -53.59 32.63
CA LEU A 27 37.24 -52.74 33.04
C LEU A 27 37.53 -51.26 32.74
N SER A 28 38.73 -50.75 33.01
CA SER A 28 39.05 -49.35 32.72
C SER A 28 39.03 -49.05 31.23
N ILE A 29 39.63 -49.90 30.39
CA ILE A 29 39.67 -49.70 28.94
C ILE A 29 38.28 -49.88 28.35
N TYR A 30 37.58 -50.96 28.69
CA TYR A 30 36.24 -51.21 28.17
C TYR A 30 35.27 -50.11 28.57
N LEU A 31 35.23 -49.75 29.86
CA LEU A 31 34.32 -48.73 30.35
C LEU A 31 34.69 -47.34 29.80
N SER A 32 35.97 -46.97 29.76
CA SER A 32 36.37 -45.66 29.21
C SER A 32 36.09 -45.54 27.73
N ILE A 33 36.43 -46.54 26.92
CA ILE A 33 36.22 -46.52 25.48
C ILE A 33 34.73 -46.62 25.15
N TYR A 34 34.03 -47.59 25.74
CA TYR A 34 32.61 -47.76 25.46
C TYR A 34 31.81 -46.54 25.90
N LEU A 35 32.02 -46.04 27.13
CA LEU A 35 31.30 -44.88 27.64
C LEU A 35 31.66 -43.61 26.86
N SER A 36 32.94 -43.37 26.57
CA SER A 36 33.35 -42.17 25.81
C SER A 36 32.79 -42.18 24.39
N ILE A 37 32.89 -43.30 23.67
CA ILE A 37 32.41 -43.42 22.30
C ILE A 37 30.89 -43.38 22.27
N TYR A 38 30.21 -44.18 23.10
CA TYR A 38 28.76 -44.22 23.13
C TYR A 38 28.18 -42.85 23.52
N LEU A 39 28.68 -42.24 24.60
CA LEU A 39 28.19 -40.95 25.07
C LEU A 39 28.51 -39.84 24.07
N SER A 40 29.72 -39.79 23.51
CA SER A 40 30.08 -38.75 22.54
C SER A 40 29.27 -38.86 21.26
N ILE A 41 29.15 -40.06 20.68
CA ILE A 41 28.41 -40.28 19.43
C ILE A 41 26.92 -40.08 19.66
N TYR A 42 26.34 -40.72 20.69
CA TYR A 42 24.92 -40.60 20.95
C TYR A 42 24.54 -39.16 21.27
N LEU A 43 25.27 -38.50 22.17
CA LEU A 43 24.97 -37.13 22.56
C LEU A 43 25.20 -36.16 21.40
N SER A 44 26.30 -36.29 20.63
CA SER A 44 26.56 -35.39 19.51
C SER A 44 25.52 -35.55 18.40
N ILE A 45 25.18 -36.79 18.02
CA ILE A 45 24.21 -37.05 16.95
C ILE A 45 22.81 -36.67 17.41
N TYR A 46 22.39 -37.10 18.59
CA TYR A 46 21.06 -36.79 19.10
C TYR A 46 20.88 -35.29 19.27
N LEU A 47 21.84 -34.62 19.94
CA LEU A 47 21.73 -33.18 20.18
C LEU A 47 21.84 -32.40 18.87
N SER A 48 22.74 -32.75 17.96
CA SER A 48 22.85 -32.03 16.68
C SER A 48 21.61 -32.20 15.81
N ILE A 49 21.09 -33.42 15.67
CA ILE A 49 19.91 -33.70 14.84
C ILE A 49 18.67 -33.09 15.48
N TYR A 50 18.44 -33.36 16.78
CA TYR A 50 17.26 -32.84 17.46
C TYR A 50 17.27 -31.31 17.48
N LEU A 51 18.39 -30.69 17.86
CA LEU A 51 18.46 -29.24 17.95
C LEU A 51 18.40 -28.60 16.55
N SER A 52 19.07 -29.16 15.54
CA SER A 52 19.00 -28.59 14.18
C SER A 52 17.61 -28.71 13.59
N ILE A 53 16.95 -29.86 13.70
CA ILE A 53 15.61 -30.09 13.15
C ILE A 53 14.60 -29.26 13.93
N TYR A 54 14.61 -29.33 15.26
CA TYR A 54 13.65 -28.58 16.08
C TYR A 54 13.82 -27.08 15.86
N LEU A 55 15.04 -26.56 15.94
CA LEU A 55 15.29 -25.14 15.78
C LEU A 55 14.99 -24.68 14.35
N SER A 56 15.38 -25.43 13.32
CA SER A 56 15.10 -25.04 11.94
C SER A 56 13.59 -25.05 11.64
N ILE A 57 12.88 -26.10 12.02
CA ILE A 57 11.44 -26.21 11.76
C ILE A 57 10.67 -25.20 12.61
N TYR A 58 10.92 -25.15 13.90
CA TYR A 58 10.22 -24.21 14.79
C TYR A 58 10.48 -22.77 14.38
N LEU A 59 11.74 -22.40 14.17
CA LEU A 59 12.10 -21.03 13.80
C LEU A 59 11.58 -20.69 12.41
N SER A 60 11.69 -21.59 11.42
CA SER A 60 11.18 -21.30 10.06
C SER A 60 9.67 -21.15 10.05
N ILE A 61 8.92 -22.04 10.72
CA ILE A 61 7.46 -21.98 10.77
C ILE A 61 7.01 -20.76 11.57
N TYR A 62 7.55 -20.57 12.78
CA TYR A 62 7.17 -19.44 13.61
C TYR A 62 7.49 -18.11 12.92
N LEU A 63 8.70 -17.95 12.39
CA LEU A 63 9.12 -16.72 11.75
C LEU A 63 8.34 -16.49 10.45
N SER A 64 8.12 -17.52 9.62
CA SER A 64 7.35 -17.36 8.37
C SER A 64 5.90 -17.00 8.64
N ILE A 65 5.23 -17.70 9.56
CA ILE A 65 3.83 -17.44 9.90
C ILE A 65 3.69 -16.09 10.59
N TYR A 66 4.48 -15.83 11.62
CA TYR A 66 4.41 -14.56 12.35
C TYR A 66 4.71 -13.38 11.44
N LEU A 67 5.81 -13.45 10.67
CA LEU A 67 6.19 -12.35 9.79
C LEU A 67 5.19 -12.19 8.63
N SER A 68 4.71 -13.27 8.02
CA SER A 68 3.73 -13.16 6.94
C SER A 68 2.40 -12.58 7.42
N ILE A 69 1.87 -13.05 8.55
CA ILE A 69 0.61 -12.55 9.12
C ILE A 69 0.78 -11.11 9.57
N TYR A 70 1.81 -10.82 10.38
CA TYR A 70 2.03 -9.47 10.88
C TYR A 70 2.26 -8.48 9.74
N LEU A 71 3.14 -8.81 8.79
CA LEU A 71 3.44 -7.92 7.67
C LEU A 71 2.24 -7.77 6.75
N SER A 72 1.51 -8.83 6.42
CA SER A 72 0.33 -8.74 5.56
C SER A 72 -0.79 -7.93 6.20
N ILE A 73 -1.10 -8.16 7.48
CA ILE A 73 -2.15 -7.43 8.18
C ILE A 73 -1.73 -5.98 8.38
N TYR A 74 -0.53 -5.73 8.90
CA TYR A 74 -0.05 -4.37 9.13
C TYR A 74 0.02 -3.57 7.82
N LEU A 75 0.61 -4.15 6.77
CA LEU A 75 0.75 -3.47 5.48
C LEU A 75 -0.62 -3.27 4.82
N SER A 76 -1.51 -4.27 4.84
CA SER A 76 -2.85 -4.13 4.24
C SER A 76 -3.68 -3.07 4.96
N ILE A 77 -3.71 -3.07 6.30
CA ILE A 77 -4.46 -2.10 7.09
C ILE A 77 -3.84 -0.71 6.92
N TYR A 78 -2.53 -0.58 7.12
CA TYR A 78 -1.87 0.71 7.01
C TYR A 78 -2.03 1.29 5.61
N LEU A 79 -1.75 0.50 4.56
CA LEU A 79 -1.83 0.96 3.19
C LEU A 79 -3.28 1.26 2.79
N SER A 80 -4.25 0.41 3.14
CA SER A 80 -5.66 0.64 2.80
C SER A 80 -6.21 1.88 3.50
N ILE A 81 -5.97 2.04 4.81
CA ILE A 81 -6.46 3.18 5.58
C ILE A 81 -5.76 4.45 5.14
N TYR A 82 -4.43 4.45 5.11
CA TYR A 82 -3.66 5.63 4.74
C TYR A 82 -3.97 6.06 3.32
N LEU A 83 -3.95 5.14 2.35
CA LEU A 83 -4.22 5.46 0.96
C LEU A 83 -5.68 5.88 0.76
N SER A 84 -6.66 5.18 1.36
CA SER A 84 -8.07 5.56 1.21
C SER A 84 -8.36 6.94 1.81
N ILE A 85 -7.87 7.21 3.01
CA ILE A 85 -8.08 8.50 3.68
C ILE A 85 -7.34 9.60 2.92
N TYR A 86 -6.05 9.41 2.63
CA TYR A 86 -5.26 10.41 1.92
C TYR A 86 -5.85 10.70 0.54
N LEU A 87 -6.15 9.66 -0.24
CA LEU A 87 -6.68 9.83 -1.59
C LEU A 87 -8.09 10.42 -1.56
N SER A 88 -8.98 9.98 -0.66
CA SER A 88 -10.33 10.53 -0.57
C SER A 88 -10.33 11.99 -0.14
N ILE A 89 -9.56 12.35 0.89
CA ILE A 89 -9.48 13.73 1.38
C ILE A 89 -8.80 14.61 0.34
N TYR A 90 -7.62 14.20 -0.15
CA TYR A 90 -6.87 14.99 -1.12
C TYR A 90 -7.67 15.18 -2.40
N LEU A 91 -8.24 14.11 -2.97
CA LEU A 91 -9.01 14.19 -4.20
C LEU A 91 -10.32 14.96 -3.99
N SER A 92 -11.06 14.74 -2.91
CA SER A 92 -12.30 15.47 -2.66
C SER A 92 -12.07 16.96 -2.45
N ILE A 93 -11.08 17.34 -1.64
CA ILE A 93 -10.77 18.74 -1.36
C ILE A 93 -10.19 19.40 -2.61
N TYR A 94 -9.18 18.79 -3.22
CA TYR A 94 -8.54 19.37 -4.40
C TYR A 94 -9.52 19.51 -5.55
N LEU A 95 -10.29 18.45 -5.86
CA LEU A 95 -11.25 18.47 -6.95
C LEU A 95 -12.41 19.42 -6.64
N SER A 96 -12.95 19.42 -5.43
CA SER A 96 -14.06 20.33 -5.09
C SER A 96 -13.63 21.79 -5.15
N ILE A 97 -12.48 22.14 -4.57
CA ILE A 97 -11.97 23.51 -4.57
C ILE A 97 -11.59 23.93 -5.98
N TYR A 98 -10.80 23.11 -6.68
CA TYR A 98 -10.37 23.42 -8.04
C TYR A 98 -11.58 23.55 -8.96
N LEU A 99 -12.47 22.57 -9.00
CA LEU A 99 -13.63 22.60 -9.88
C LEU A 99 -14.58 23.74 -9.52
N SER A 100 -14.87 23.97 -8.23
CA SER A 100 -15.79 25.05 -7.82
C SER A 100 -15.22 26.42 -8.17
N ILE A 101 -13.96 26.69 -7.85
CA ILE A 101 -13.33 27.99 -8.12
C ILE A 101 -13.17 28.18 -9.63
N HIS A 102 -12.61 27.20 -10.33
CA HIS A 102 -12.33 27.36 -11.75
C HIS A 102 -13.60 27.47 -12.57
N LEU A 103 -14.61 26.64 -12.26
CA LEU A 103 -15.89 26.69 -12.96
C LEU A 103 -16.68 27.94 -12.60
N SER A 104 -16.72 28.36 -11.33
CA SER A 104 -17.44 29.59 -10.95
C SER A 104 -16.81 30.84 -11.55
N ILE A 105 -15.49 30.97 -11.51
CA ILE A 105 -14.77 32.09 -12.09
C ILE A 105 -14.92 32.08 -13.61
N TYR A 106 -14.66 30.94 -14.26
CA TYR A 106 -14.77 30.84 -15.71
C TYR A 106 -16.19 31.13 -16.18
N LEU A 107 -17.20 30.50 -15.57
CA LEU A 107 -18.59 30.69 -15.95
C LEU A 107 -19.06 32.11 -15.66
N SER A 108 -18.71 32.70 -14.51
CA SER A 108 -19.11 34.07 -14.19
C SER A 108 -18.48 35.09 -15.13
N ILE A 109 -17.18 34.97 -15.41
CA ILE A 109 -16.47 35.88 -16.32
C ILE A 109 -16.96 35.68 -17.74
N TYR A 110 -17.01 34.44 -18.23
CA TYR A 110 -17.43 34.15 -19.59
C TYR A 110 -18.87 34.58 -19.81
N LEU A 111 -19.79 34.21 -18.92
CA LEU A 111 -21.21 34.54 -19.07
C LEU A 111 -21.43 36.04 -18.91
N SER A 112 -20.78 36.71 -17.95
CA SER A 112 -20.94 38.17 -17.79
C SER A 112 -20.41 38.93 -19.00
N ILE A 113 -19.22 38.59 -19.49
CA ILE A 113 -18.61 39.27 -20.64
C ILE A 113 -19.39 38.95 -21.91
N TYR A 114 -19.62 37.67 -22.19
CA TYR A 114 -20.32 37.26 -23.40
C TYR A 114 -21.74 37.83 -23.44
N LEU A 115 -22.51 37.67 -22.37
CA LEU A 115 -23.88 38.15 -22.31
C LEU A 115 -23.93 39.68 -22.35
N SER A 116 -23.07 40.39 -21.61
CA SER A 116 -23.07 41.86 -21.63
C SER A 116 -22.69 42.42 -22.99
N ILE A 117 -21.62 41.91 -23.61
CA ILE A 117 -21.15 42.38 -24.91
C ILE A 117 -22.14 41.98 -26.00
N TYR A 118 -22.52 40.72 -26.07
CA TYR A 118 -23.43 40.24 -27.11
C TYR A 118 -24.79 40.93 -27.00
N LEU A 119 -25.38 40.99 -25.81
CA LEU A 119 -26.69 41.60 -25.62
C LEU A 119 -26.62 43.11 -25.85
N SER A 120 -25.60 43.82 -25.35
CA SER A 120 -25.49 45.27 -25.56
C SER A 120 -25.28 45.62 -27.03
N ILE A 121 -24.39 44.92 -27.73
CA ILE A 121 -24.10 45.17 -29.15
C ILE A 121 -25.29 44.76 -30.01
N TYR A 122 -25.82 43.55 -29.82
CA TYR A 122 -26.95 43.07 -30.60
C TYR A 122 -28.19 43.94 -30.38
N LEU A 123 -28.54 44.22 -29.12
CA LEU A 123 -29.72 45.03 -28.82
C LEU A 123 -29.53 46.48 -29.29
N SER A 124 -28.36 47.10 -29.07
CA SER A 124 -28.12 48.48 -29.52
C SER A 124 -28.16 48.58 -31.05
N ILE A 125 -27.45 47.72 -31.77
CA ILE A 125 -27.40 47.78 -33.24
C ILE A 125 -28.75 47.39 -33.82
N TYR A 126 -29.32 46.26 -33.42
CA TYR A 126 -30.58 45.78 -33.99
C TYR A 126 -31.72 46.74 -33.69
N LEU A 127 -31.88 47.15 -32.43
CA LEU A 127 -32.98 48.04 -32.04
C LEU A 127 -32.80 49.43 -32.65
N SER A 128 -31.59 50.02 -32.62
CA SER A 128 -31.38 51.35 -33.21
C SER A 128 -31.54 51.36 -34.73
N SER A 129 -30.99 50.36 -35.43
CA SER A 129 -31.12 50.26 -36.88
C SER A 129 -32.56 49.97 -37.29
N TYR A 130 -33.22 48.99 -36.67
CA TYR A 130 -34.60 48.66 -36.98
C TYR A 130 -35.54 49.83 -36.69
N LEU A 131 -35.43 50.44 -35.51
CA LEU A 131 -36.29 51.55 -35.11
C LEU A 131 -36.06 52.78 -36.00
N SER A 132 -34.80 53.12 -36.33
CA SER A 132 -34.49 54.26 -37.20
C SER A 132 -34.97 54.05 -38.64
N ILE A 133 -34.79 52.85 -39.19
CA ILE A 133 -35.28 52.50 -40.53
C ILE A 133 -36.81 52.52 -40.55
N TYR A 134 -37.46 51.88 -39.56
CA TYR A 134 -38.92 51.83 -39.48
C TYR A 134 -39.53 53.23 -39.33
N LEU A 135 -39.03 54.04 -38.39
CA LEU A 135 -39.52 55.41 -38.18
C LEU A 135 -39.26 56.30 -39.40
N SER A 136 -38.10 56.21 -40.04
CA SER A 136 -37.78 57.04 -41.22
C SER A 136 -38.67 56.68 -42.41
N ILE A 137 -38.88 55.38 -42.67
CA ILE A 137 -39.78 54.91 -43.73
C ILE A 137 -41.22 55.31 -43.41
N TYR A 138 -41.72 54.99 -42.21
CA TYR A 138 -43.09 55.31 -41.83
C TYR A 138 -43.37 56.81 -41.90
N ARG A 139 -42.46 57.64 -41.35
CA ARG A 139 -42.59 59.10 -41.37
C ARG A 139 -42.53 59.66 -42.79
N SER A 140 -41.64 59.15 -43.65
CA SER A 140 -41.52 59.62 -45.04
C SER A 140 -42.76 59.25 -45.87
N ILE A 141 -43.33 58.05 -45.67
CA ILE A 141 -44.58 57.64 -46.31
C ILE A 141 -45.74 58.49 -45.80
N TYR A 142 -45.89 58.66 -44.49
CA TYR A 142 -46.97 59.46 -43.91
C TYR A 142 -46.91 60.92 -44.37
N LEU A 143 -45.73 61.55 -44.33
CA LEU A 143 -45.55 62.92 -44.83
C LEU A 143 -45.85 63.03 -46.32
N SER A 144 -45.42 62.05 -47.14
CA SER A 144 -45.65 62.11 -48.59
C SER A 144 -47.12 61.97 -48.95
N ILE A 145 -47.87 61.09 -48.26
CA ILE A 145 -49.32 60.96 -48.42
C ILE A 145 -50.02 62.26 -47.98
N TYR A 146 -49.69 62.80 -46.81
CA TYR A 146 -50.30 64.02 -46.31
C TYR A 146 -50.04 65.24 -47.21
N LEU A 147 -48.81 65.37 -47.73
CA LEU A 147 -48.46 66.40 -48.72
C LEU A 147 -49.22 66.21 -50.03
N PHE A 148 -49.36 64.97 -50.50
CA PHE A 148 -50.12 64.67 -51.71
C PHE A 148 -51.60 65.02 -51.56
N GLU A 149 -52.23 64.63 -50.44
CA GLU A 149 -53.62 64.96 -50.16
C GLU A 149 -53.84 66.47 -50.04
N SER A 150 -53.01 67.17 -49.26
CA SER A 150 -53.12 68.63 -49.11
C SER A 150 -52.92 69.39 -50.43
N LEU A 151 -51.97 68.98 -51.27
CA LEU A 151 -51.78 69.55 -52.61
C LEU A 151 -52.93 69.21 -53.57
N SER A 152 -53.56 68.03 -53.42
CA SER A 152 -54.70 67.62 -54.23
C SER A 152 -55.97 68.40 -53.90
N VAL A 153 -56.15 68.81 -52.63
CA VAL A 153 -57.24 69.69 -52.19
C VAL A 153 -57.04 71.09 -52.75
N LEU A 154 -55.83 71.65 -52.64
CA LEU A 154 -55.51 72.99 -53.17
C LEU A 154 -55.64 73.11 -54.70
N LYS A 155 -55.59 72.01 -55.45
CA LYS A 155 -55.79 72.00 -56.91
C LYS A 155 -57.25 71.78 -57.35
N LYS A 156 -58.16 71.51 -56.42
CA LYS A 156 -59.59 71.31 -56.67
C LYS A 156 -60.44 72.56 -56.40
N ASP A 157 -59.82 73.61 -55.86
CA ASP A 157 -60.35 74.98 -55.81
C ASP A 157 -59.80 75.80 -57.00
#